data_AF-A0A9P6NZX6-F1
#
_entry.id   AF-A0A9P6NZX6-F1
#
_cell.length_a   1.000
_cell.length_b   1.000
_cell.length_c   1.000
_cell.angle_alpha   90.00
_cell.angle_beta   90.00
_cell.angle_gamma   90.00
#
_symmetry.space_group_name_H-M   'P 1'
#
loop_
_entity.id
_entity.type
_entity.pdbx_description
1 polymer ?
#
loop_
_entity_poly.entity_id
_entity_poly.type
_entity_poly.pdbx_seq_one_letter_code
_entity_poly.pdbx_strand_id
1 'polypeptide(L)'
;MYNTKQDINHSESVFNYFFVYHFLRTVATTTNEEKCDFVPRETCLKAMTKQLEFFGKHQDERYQYKADGVFRLFDDRKQMEILLLETSNVFECRDRGKIGFDHYKGIFGTIVMLKTIADYFRYATTAEFEKIKVFFVQAA
;
A
#
# COMPACT_ATOMS: atom_id res chain seq x y z
N MET A 1 6.41 12.05 24.92
CA MET A 1 7.69 11.91 24.18
C MET A 1 8.22 10.51 24.50
N TYR A 2 8.05 9.54 23.58
CA TYR A 2 8.49 8.16 23.82
C TYR A 2 10.01 8.10 23.71
N ASN A 3 10.69 7.84 24.83
CA ASN A 3 12.15 7.75 24.89
C ASN A 3 12.54 6.28 24.63
N THR A 4 12.54 5.88 23.36
CA THR A 4 12.86 4.50 22.95
C THR A 4 14.35 4.35 22.68
N LYS A 5 14.99 3.35 23.30
CA LYS A 5 16.43 3.01 23.11
C LYS A 5 16.73 2.34 21.75
N GLN A 6 15.71 2.15 20.91
CA GLN A 6 15.87 1.48 19.62
C GLN A 6 16.34 2.48 18.57
N ASP A 7 17.44 2.15 17.90
CA ASP A 7 17.97 2.92 16.77
C ASP A 7 17.07 2.71 15.55
N ILE A 8 16.67 3.81 14.92
CA ILE A 8 15.80 3.83 13.73
C ILE A 8 16.50 3.21 12.51
N ASN A 9 17.83 3.12 12.56
CA ASN A 9 18.67 2.45 11.57
C ASN A 9 18.82 0.94 11.83
N HIS A 10 18.24 0.41 12.92
CA HIS A 10 18.41 -0.99 13.29
C HIS A 10 17.72 -1.95 12.33
N SER A 11 16.47 -1.66 11.94
CA SER A 11 15.72 -2.46 10.98
C SER A 11 14.58 -1.68 10.32
N GLU A 12 14.16 -2.16 9.15
CA GLU A 12 12.97 -1.65 8.43
C GLU A 12 11.73 -1.60 9.33
N SER A 13 11.50 -2.63 10.14
CA SER A 13 10.37 -2.68 11.07
C SER A 13 10.41 -1.55 12.11
N VAL A 14 11.60 -1.16 12.57
CA VAL A 14 11.78 -0.07 13.55
C VAL A 14 11.51 1.27 12.87
N PHE A 15 12.10 1.49 11.69
CA PHE A 15 11.85 2.69 10.88
C PHE A 15 10.36 2.86 10.58
N ASN A 16 9.72 1.80 10.10
CA ASN A 16 8.29 1.79 9.79
C ASN A 16 7.43 2.07 11.02
N TYR A 17 7.71 1.43 12.14
CA TYR A 17 6.92 1.61 13.35
C TYR A 17 6.99 3.04 13.89
N PHE A 18 8.17 3.64 13.94
CA PHE A 18 8.35 4.96 14.54
C PHE A 18 7.95 6.12 13.62
N PHE A 19 8.22 6.02 12.32
CA PHE A 19 7.99 7.14 11.39
C PHE A 19 6.84 6.86 10.42
N VAL A 20 7.00 5.84 9.59
CA VAL A 20 6.13 5.67 8.40
C VAL A 20 4.69 5.34 8.80
N TYR A 21 4.50 4.33 9.65
CA TYR A 21 3.19 3.94 10.12
C TYR A 21 2.55 5.02 10.98
N HIS A 22 3.34 5.72 11.80
CA HIS A 22 2.83 6.81 12.63
C HIS A 22 2.32 7.96 11.75
N PHE A 23 3.09 8.34 10.72
CA PHE A 23 2.70 9.34 9.75
C PHE A 23 1.42 8.94 9.01
N LEU A 24 1.36 7.74 8.42
CA LEU A 24 0.20 7.28 7.65
C LEU A 24 -1.06 7.11 8.51
N ARG A 25 -0.92 6.65 9.75
CA ARG A 25 -2.04 6.64 10.72
C ARG A 25 -2.54 8.04 11.04
N THR A 26 -1.64 8.99 11.21
CA THR A 26 -2.01 10.40 11.43
C THR A 26 -2.76 10.97 10.23
N VAL A 27 -2.33 10.63 9.00
CA VAL A 27 -3.05 10.98 7.78
C VAL A 27 -4.46 10.37 7.77
N ALA A 28 -4.61 9.09 8.16
CA ALA A 28 -5.92 8.45 8.31
C ALA A 28 -6.83 9.17 9.31
N THR A 29 -6.32 9.45 10.51
CA THR A 29 -7.09 10.19 11.52
C THR A 29 -7.46 11.60 11.05
N THR A 30 -6.57 12.28 10.34
CA THR A 30 -6.81 13.66 9.86
C THR A 30 -7.78 13.72 8.68
N THR A 31 -7.80 12.68 7.84
CA THR A 31 -8.75 12.57 6.72
C THR A 31 -10.19 12.47 7.23
N ASN A 32 -10.39 11.94 8.44
CA ASN A 32 -11.67 11.91 9.17
C ASN A 32 -12.82 11.27 8.35
N GLU A 33 -12.49 10.26 7.55
CA GLU A 33 -13.45 9.45 6.81
C GLU A 33 -13.72 8.17 7.61
N GLU A 34 -14.95 8.01 8.12
CA GLU A 34 -15.34 6.90 9.03
C GLU A 34 -15.02 5.50 8.50
N LYS A 35 -14.92 5.39 7.18
CA LYS A 35 -14.70 4.16 6.44
C LYS A 35 -13.31 4.13 5.80
N CYS A 36 -12.31 4.80 6.36
CA CYS A 36 -10.96 4.85 5.79
C CYS A 36 -9.92 4.63 6.86
N ASP A 37 -9.04 3.63 6.68
CA ASP A 37 -7.95 3.40 7.64
C ASP A 37 -6.68 2.86 6.97
N PHE A 38 -5.55 3.10 7.63
CA PHE A 38 -4.25 2.57 7.26
C PHE A 38 -4.02 1.21 7.94
N VAL A 39 -3.77 0.19 7.10
CA VAL A 39 -3.44 -1.17 7.52
C VAL A 39 -1.92 -1.36 7.41
N PRO A 40 -1.17 -1.32 8.52
CA PRO A 40 0.27 -1.54 8.51
C PRO A 40 0.64 -3.02 8.36
N ARG A 41 1.94 -3.27 8.10
CA ARG A 41 2.62 -4.58 7.99
C ARG A 41 2.39 -5.29 6.66
N GLU A 42 3.15 -6.38 6.45
CA GLU A 42 3.00 -7.34 5.33
C GLU A 42 1.54 -7.79 5.17
N THR A 43 0.79 -7.01 4.40
CA THR A 43 -0.62 -7.26 4.12
C THR A 43 -0.76 -7.61 2.66
N CYS A 44 -1.55 -8.64 2.38
CA CYS A 44 -1.79 -9.06 1.01
C CYS A 44 -2.58 -7.97 0.28
N LEU A 45 -2.07 -7.53 -0.87
CA LEU A 45 -2.73 -6.55 -1.72
C LEU A 45 -3.94 -7.21 -2.39
N LYS A 46 -5.15 -6.87 -1.91
CA LYS A 46 -6.40 -7.49 -2.35
C LYS A 46 -6.68 -7.25 -3.83
N ALA A 47 -6.28 -6.08 -4.34
CA ALA A 47 -6.36 -5.77 -5.76
C ALA A 47 -5.61 -6.81 -6.61
N MET A 48 -4.41 -7.22 -6.20
CA MET A 48 -3.62 -8.23 -6.92
C MET A 48 -4.27 -9.59 -6.86
N THR A 49 -4.70 -10.03 -5.67
CA THR A 49 -5.41 -11.30 -5.52
C THR A 49 -6.63 -11.36 -6.43
N LYS A 50 -7.45 -10.29 -6.44
CA LYS A 50 -8.66 -10.21 -7.28
C LYS A 50 -8.36 -10.29 -8.77
N GLN A 51 -7.33 -9.60 -9.26
CA GLN A 51 -6.95 -9.70 -10.67
C GLN A 51 -6.41 -11.10 -11.01
N LEU A 52 -5.60 -11.71 -10.14
CA LEU A 52 -5.09 -13.07 -10.36
C LEU A 52 -6.22 -14.10 -10.38
N GLU A 53 -7.19 -14.00 -9.48
CA GLU A 53 -8.40 -14.84 -9.47
C GLU A 53 -9.20 -14.66 -10.75
N PHE A 54 -9.40 -13.42 -11.21
CA PHE A 54 -10.11 -13.12 -12.46
C PHE A 54 -9.47 -13.80 -13.68
N PHE A 55 -8.13 -13.88 -13.73
CA PHE A 55 -7.40 -14.56 -14.80
C PHE A 55 -7.22 -16.07 -14.58
N GLY A 56 -7.74 -16.64 -13.49
CA GLY A 56 -7.52 -18.05 -13.13
C GLY A 56 -6.06 -18.38 -12.83
N LYS A 57 -5.26 -17.37 -12.44
CA LYS A 57 -3.82 -17.48 -12.15
C LYS A 57 -3.51 -17.44 -10.66
N HIS A 58 -4.51 -17.39 -9.79
CA HIS A 58 -4.32 -17.52 -8.36
C HIS A 58 -4.01 -18.99 -8.02
N GLN A 59 -2.73 -19.29 -7.76
CA GLN A 59 -2.26 -20.66 -7.54
C GLN A 59 -2.10 -21.01 -6.04
N ASP A 60 -1.51 -20.10 -5.26
CA ASP A 60 -1.14 -20.31 -3.86
C ASP A 60 -0.96 -18.95 -3.16
N GLU A 61 -1.33 -18.85 -1.88
CA GLU A 61 -1.16 -17.66 -1.04
C GLU A 61 0.31 -17.22 -0.94
N ARG A 62 1.26 -18.13 -1.15
CA ARG A 62 2.71 -17.83 -1.20
C ARG A 62 3.12 -16.88 -2.33
N TYR A 63 2.32 -16.77 -3.39
CA TYR A 63 2.60 -15.89 -4.53
C TYR A 63 1.81 -14.57 -4.46
N GLN A 64 1.17 -14.28 -3.32
CA GLN A 64 0.47 -13.03 -3.15
C GLN A 64 1.44 -11.85 -3.03
N TYR A 65 1.04 -10.73 -3.62
CA TYR A 65 1.73 -9.48 -3.42
C TYR A 65 1.58 -9.05 -1.96
N LYS A 66 2.70 -8.93 -1.25
CA LYS A 66 2.75 -8.41 0.12
C LYS A 66 3.24 -6.97 0.11
N ALA A 67 2.39 -6.06 0.57
CA ALA A 67 2.70 -4.67 0.77
C ALA A 67 3.14 -4.42 2.22
N ASP A 68 4.00 -3.42 2.45
CA ASP A 68 4.40 -3.03 3.81
C ASP A 68 3.31 -2.22 4.53
N GLY A 69 2.38 -1.67 3.76
CA GLY A 69 1.14 -1.16 4.27
C GLY A 69 0.21 -0.75 3.14
N VAL A 70 -1.08 -0.67 3.44
CA VAL A 70 -2.08 -0.18 2.50
C VAL A 70 -3.09 0.69 3.20
N PHE A 71 -3.61 1.65 2.48
CA PHE A 71 -4.73 2.47 2.93
C PHE A 71 -6.00 1.98 2.25
N ARG A 72 -6.99 1.65 3.06
CA ARG A 72 -8.22 0.98 2.61
C ARG A 72 -9.44 1.82 2.94
N LEU A 73 -10.33 1.89 1.96
CA LEU A 73 -11.71 2.33 2.12
C LEU A 73 -12.56 1.11 2.53
N PHE A 74 -12.97 1.05 3.78
CA PHE A 74 -13.86 0.08 4.39
C PHE A 74 -15.34 0.49 4.24
N ASP A 75 -15.81 0.60 2.99
CA ASP A 75 -17.25 0.73 2.75
C ASP A 75 -17.93 -0.64 2.76
N ASP A 76 -19.22 -0.68 3.12
CA ASP A 76 -20.06 -1.86 3.40
C ASP A 76 -20.14 -2.85 2.23
N ARG A 77 -19.57 -2.47 1.08
CA ARG A 77 -19.60 -3.24 -0.16
C ARG A 77 -18.23 -3.45 -0.80
N LYS A 78 -17.18 -2.67 -0.49
CA LYS A 78 -15.93 -2.66 -1.27
C LYS A 78 -14.74 -2.15 -0.46
N GLN A 79 -13.99 -3.09 0.10
CA GLN A 79 -12.68 -2.86 0.71
C GLN A 79 -11.65 -2.45 -0.37
N MET A 80 -11.67 -1.18 -0.78
CA MET A 80 -10.89 -0.67 -1.90
C MET A 80 -9.56 -0.09 -1.41
N GLU A 81 -8.47 -0.47 -2.08
CA GLU A 81 -7.12 -0.01 -1.73
C GLU A 81 -6.77 1.23 -2.55
N ILE A 82 -6.38 2.32 -1.89
CA ILE A 82 -6.15 3.64 -2.52
C ILE A 82 -4.73 4.18 -2.30
N LEU A 83 -3.98 3.61 -1.37
CA LEU A 83 -2.57 3.91 -1.20
C LEU A 83 -1.79 2.63 -0.88
N LEU A 84 -0.61 2.53 -1.49
CA LEU A 84 0.33 1.45 -1.30
C LEU A 84 1.63 1.99 -0.69
N LEU A 85 2.10 1.35 0.37
CA LEU A 85 3.39 1.61 0.99
C LEU A 85 4.36 0.46 0.67
N GLU A 86 5.55 0.84 0.20
CA GLU A 86 6.73 -0.01 0.17
C GLU A 86 7.87 0.70 0.90
N THR A 87 8.66 -0.06 1.66
CA THR A 87 9.77 0.43 2.47
C THR A 87 11.04 -0.27 2.04
N SER A 88 12.05 0.52 1.67
CA SER A 88 13.33 0.02 1.22
C SER A 88 14.31 -0.01 2.36
N ASN A 89 14.10 -0.97 3.27
CA ASN A 89 15.00 -1.26 4.39
C ASN A 89 14.96 -0.19 5.50
N VAL A 90 16.07 0.00 6.19
CA VAL A 90 16.25 0.95 7.30
C VAL A 90 16.18 2.40 6.84
N PHE A 91 16.00 3.32 7.79
CA PHE A 91 16.07 4.76 7.56
C PHE A 91 17.38 5.17 6.84
N GLU A 92 17.26 6.09 5.88
CA GLU A 92 18.37 6.56 5.03
C GLU A 92 19.11 5.43 4.28
N CYS A 93 18.37 4.40 3.87
CA CYS A 93 18.88 3.36 3.00
C CYS A 93 19.53 3.96 1.74
N ARG A 94 20.73 3.49 1.43
CA ARG A 94 21.49 3.90 0.22
C ARG A 94 21.64 2.77 -0.79
N ASP A 95 21.01 1.62 -0.52
CA ASP A 95 21.01 0.49 -1.44
C ASP A 95 20.06 0.79 -2.60
N ARG A 96 20.65 1.29 -3.70
CA ARG A 96 19.93 1.59 -4.93
C ARG A 96 19.25 0.38 -5.55
N GLY A 97 19.79 -0.83 -5.32
CA GLY A 97 19.21 -2.08 -5.82
C GLY A 97 17.90 -2.39 -5.10
N LYS A 98 17.91 -2.34 -3.76
CA LYS A 98 16.71 -2.52 -2.93
C LYS A 98 15.67 -1.43 -3.20
N ILE A 99 16.08 -0.17 -3.21
CA ILE A 99 15.21 0.98 -3.54
C ILE A 99 14.58 0.83 -4.91
N GLY A 100 15.38 0.51 -5.94
CA GLY A 100 14.88 0.28 -7.29
C GLY A 100 13.88 -0.87 -7.34
N PHE A 101 14.18 -1.99 -6.70
CA PHE A 101 13.29 -3.16 -6.67
C PHE A 101 11.93 -2.83 -6.04
N ASP A 102 11.92 -2.18 -4.87
CA ASP A 102 10.67 -1.84 -4.19
C ASP A 102 9.86 -0.78 -4.95
N HIS A 103 10.53 0.15 -5.65
CA HIS A 103 9.86 1.06 -6.58
C HIS A 103 9.14 0.32 -7.71
N TYR A 104 9.81 -0.62 -8.39
CA TYR A 104 9.17 -1.40 -9.44
C TYR A 104 8.02 -2.25 -8.88
N LYS A 105 8.23 -2.89 -7.75
CA LYS A 105 7.22 -3.66 -7.01
C LYS A 105 5.99 -2.79 -6.73
N GLY A 106 6.19 -1.62 -6.13
CA GLY A 106 5.13 -0.65 -5.83
C GLY A 106 4.37 -0.14 -7.05
N ILE A 107 5.06 0.12 -8.17
CA ILE A 107 4.40 0.50 -9.43
C ILE A 107 3.48 -0.60 -9.94
N PHE A 108 3.92 -1.86 -9.95
CA PHE A 108 3.07 -2.98 -10.36
C PHE A 108 1.85 -3.14 -9.44
N GLY A 109 2.04 -3.01 -8.12
CA GLY A 109 0.93 -3.01 -7.16
C GLY A 109 -0.07 -1.89 -7.46
N THR A 110 0.41 -0.68 -7.69
CA THR A 110 -0.42 0.51 -7.97
C THR A 110 -1.20 0.39 -9.27
N ILE A 111 -0.59 -0.10 -10.35
CA ILE A 111 -1.27 -0.35 -11.64
C ILE A 111 -2.42 -1.35 -11.44
N VAL A 112 -2.20 -2.39 -10.64
CA VAL A 112 -3.21 -3.40 -10.37
C VAL A 112 -4.34 -2.87 -9.50
N MET A 113 -4.06 -1.96 -8.57
CA MET A 113 -5.09 -1.20 -7.84
C MET A 113 -5.95 -0.37 -8.81
N LEU A 114 -5.32 0.41 -9.71
CA LEU A 114 -6.03 1.20 -10.73
C LEU A 114 -6.90 0.33 -11.64
N LYS A 115 -6.37 -0.79 -12.14
CA LYS A 115 -7.12 -1.76 -12.95
C LYS A 115 -8.32 -2.32 -12.19
N THR A 116 -8.13 -2.65 -10.91
CA THR A 116 -9.21 -3.17 -10.05
C THR A 116 -10.32 -2.15 -9.83
N ILE A 117 -9.96 -0.87 -9.68
CA ILE A 117 -10.93 0.23 -9.61
C ILE A 117 -11.69 0.37 -10.94
N ALA A 118 -10.99 0.34 -12.07
CA ALA A 118 -11.59 0.43 -13.40
C ALA A 118 -12.59 -0.71 -13.67
N ASP A 119 -12.22 -1.96 -13.35
CA ASP A 119 -13.12 -3.12 -13.51
C ASP A 119 -14.36 -3.04 -12.63
N TYR A 120 -14.16 -2.48 -11.43
CA TYR A 120 -15.23 -2.32 -10.47
C TYR A 120 -16.24 -1.24 -10.93
N PHE A 121 -15.74 -0.12 -11.44
CA PHE A 121 -16.55 0.94 -12.06
C PHE A 121 -16.58 0.82 -13.59
N ARG A 122 -16.82 -0.38 -14.13
CA ARG A 122 -16.76 -0.66 -15.59
C ARG A 122 -17.66 0.19 -16.48
N TYR A 123 -18.67 0.84 -15.89
CA TYR A 123 -19.63 1.70 -16.58
C TYR A 123 -19.36 3.20 -16.36
N ALA A 124 -18.34 3.55 -15.56
CA ALA A 124 -17.92 4.93 -15.39
C ALA A 124 -17.22 5.43 -16.67
N THR A 125 -17.29 6.75 -16.89
CA THR A 125 -16.60 7.39 -18.01
C THR A 125 -15.11 7.52 -17.72
N THR A 126 -14.30 7.68 -18.76
CA THR A 126 -12.88 8.02 -18.63
C THR A 126 -12.69 9.32 -17.84
N ALA A 127 -13.56 10.31 -18.03
CA ALA A 127 -13.52 11.58 -17.32
C ALA A 127 -13.72 11.43 -15.79
N GLU A 128 -14.53 10.48 -15.34
CA GLU A 128 -14.61 10.16 -13.90
C GLU A 128 -13.39 9.38 -13.42
N PHE A 129 -12.89 8.44 -14.23
CA PHE A 129 -11.70 7.67 -13.87
C PHE A 129 -10.44 8.55 -13.72
N GLU A 130 -10.28 9.58 -14.55
CA GLU A 130 -9.18 10.56 -14.46
C GLU A 130 -9.14 11.33 -13.13
N LYS A 131 -10.29 11.43 -12.42
CA LYS A 131 -10.35 12.08 -11.11
C LYS A 131 -9.83 11.16 -9.99
N ILE A 132 -9.76 9.85 -10.23
CA ILE A 132 -9.34 8.87 -9.25
C ILE A 132 -7.82 8.93 -9.09
N LYS A 133 -7.36 8.94 -7.85
CA LYS A 133 -5.94 8.90 -7.49
C LYS A 133 -5.67 7.66 -6.67
N VAL A 134 -4.64 6.91 -7.07
CA VAL A 134 -4.01 5.90 -6.24
C VAL A 134 -2.62 6.41 -5.90
N PHE A 135 -2.29 6.41 -4.61
CA PHE A 135 -1.02 6.92 -4.12
C PHE A 135 -0.03 5.79 -3.91
N PHE A 136 1.22 6.03 -4.30
CA PHE A 136 2.34 5.16 -3.98
C PHE A 136 3.30 5.93 -3.08
N VAL A 137 3.58 5.36 -1.90
CA VAL A 137 4.55 5.88 -0.95
C VAL A 137 5.74 4.92 -0.91
N GLN A 138 6.91 5.45 -1.23
CA GLN A 138 8.17 4.77 -1.02
C GLN A 138 8.86 5.41 0.18
N ALA A 139 9.14 4.61 1.21
CA ALA A 139 9.99 5.00 2.32
C ALA A 139 11.38 4.36 2.13
N ALA A 140 12.45 5.08 2.41
CA ALA A 140 13.83 4.61 2.34
C ALA A 140 14.68 5.43 3.30
#